data_AF-A0A5M8RVM2-F1
#
_entry.id   AF-A0A5M8RVM2-F1
#
_cell.length_a   1.000
_cell.length_b   1.000
_cell.length_c   1.000
_cell.angle_alpha   90.00
_cell.angle_beta   90.00
_cell.angle_gamma   90.00
#
_symmetry.space_group_name_H-M   'P 1'
#
loop_
_entity.id
_entity.type
_entity.pdbx_description
1 polymer ?
#
loop_
_entity_poly.entity_id
_entity_poly.type
_entity_poly.pdbx_seq_one_letter_code
_entity_poly.pdbx_strand_id
1 'polypeptide(L)'
;MNELKMNEELLLSDIENVLNKMNDRQLKDLGYEFLHTGIISIRALTAERFEKKVLNKANEVCNVISSAIHNLPFLLFADYNRDMMLWELSECIRQIKYLEKESKGFFRTLIYPLLERGMYYDQNQK
;
A
#
# COMPACT_ATOMS: atom_id res chain seq x y z
N MET A 1 33.03 -16.35 0.01
CA MET A 1 32.49 -14.99 -0.22
C MET A 1 31.08 -14.96 0.32
N ASN A 2 30.89 -14.33 1.48
CA ASN A 2 29.57 -14.06 2.06
C ASN A 2 29.07 -12.75 1.43
N GLU A 3 28.34 -12.84 0.32
CA GLU A 3 27.56 -11.71 -0.18
C GLU A 3 26.13 -11.84 0.35
N LEU A 4 25.93 -11.15 1.48
CA LEU A 4 24.74 -10.38 1.81
C LEU A 4 23.41 -10.97 1.33
N LYS A 5 22.82 -11.83 2.17
CA LYS A 5 21.36 -11.85 2.34
C LYS A 5 20.95 -10.48 2.91
N MET A 6 20.83 -9.48 2.03
CA MET A 6 20.18 -8.23 2.37
C MET A 6 18.72 -8.59 2.67
N ASN A 7 18.34 -8.45 3.93
CA ASN A 7 16.94 -8.40 4.31
C ASN A 7 16.40 -7.14 3.63
N GLU A 8 15.83 -7.27 2.43
CA GLU A 8 15.21 -6.15 1.70
C GLU A 8 13.92 -5.73 2.42
N GLU A 9 14.06 -5.13 3.60
CA GLU A 9 13.06 -4.17 4.07
C GLU A 9 13.24 -2.93 3.23
N LEU A 10 12.31 -2.68 2.30
CA LEU A 10 12.25 -1.40 1.60
C LEU A 10 12.18 -0.31 2.67
N LEU A 11 13.17 0.57 2.70
CA LEU A 11 13.16 1.68 3.62
C LEU A 11 12.08 2.67 3.17
N LEU A 12 11.44 3.34 4.12
CA LEU A 12 10.45 4.39 3.82
C LEU A 12 11.02 5.42 2.83
N SER A 13 12.31 5.75 3.02
CA SER A 13 13.07 6.65 2.15
C SER A 13 13.13 6.18 0.69
N ASP A 14 13.15 4.87 0.43
CA ASP A 14 13.20 4.34 -0.94
C ASP A 14 11.86 4.54 -1.64
N ILE A 15 10.75 4.36 -0.92
CA ILE A 15 9.40 4.57 -1.42
C ILE A 15 9.18 6.06 -1.69
N GLU A 16 9.52 6.91 -0.71
CA GLU A 16 9.41 8.37 -0.84
C GLU A 16 10.22 8.88 -2.03
N ASN A 17 11.44 8.36 -2.26
CA ASN A 17 12.27 8.75 -3.40
C ASN A 17 11.63 8.39 -4.75
N VAL A 18 10.89 7.29 -4.84
CA VAL A 18 10.15 6.91 -6.06
C VAL A 18 8.97 7.85 -6.25
N LEU A 19 8.14 8.03 -5.22
CA LEU A 19 6.94 8.86 -5.30
C LEU A 19 7.27 10.33 -5.57
N ASN A 20 8.38 10.83 -5.05
CA ASN A 20 8.83 12.22 -5.28
C ASN A 20 9.08 12.55 -6.76
N LYS A 21 9.34 11.54 -7.61
CA LYS A 21 9.51 11.72 -9.06
C LYS A 21 8.19 12.00 -9.79
N MET A 22 7.05 11.69 -9.17
CA MET A 22 5.73 11.89 -9.76
C MET A 22 5.30 13.35 -9.67
N ASN A 23 4.72 13.91 -10.73
CA ASN A 23 4.07 15.22 -10.63
C ASN A 23 2.75 15.12 -9.83
N ASP A 24 2.15 16.26 -9.48
CA ASP A 24 0.93 16.29 -8.65
C ASP A 24 -0.24 15.52 -9.24
N ARG A 25 -0.38 15.52 -10.58
CA ARG A 25 -1.42 14.76 -11.26
C ARG A 25 -1.19 13.26 -11.08
N GLN A 26 0.04 12.80 -11.33
CA GLN A 26 0.41 11.40 -11.14
C GLN A 26 0.24 10.93 -9.69
N LEU A 27 0.58 11.79 -8.71
CA LEU A 27 0.35 11.48 -7.29
C LEU A 27 -1.14 11.37 -6.95
N LYS A 28 -1.98 12.24 -7.51
CA LYS A 28 -3.44 12.15 -7.34
C LYS A 28 -4.01 10.89 -7.99
N ASP A 29 -3.57 10.58 -9.22
CA ASP A 29 -3.98 9.38 -9.94
C ASP A 29 -3.61 8.12 -9.14
N LEU A 30 -2.38 8.06 -8.61
CA LEU A 30 -1.95 7.01 -7.70
C LEU A 30 -2.80 6.97 -6.42
N GLY A 31 -3.07 8.12 -5.80
CA GLY A 31 -3.93 8.20 -4.62
C GLY A 31 -5.35 7.70 -4.85
N TYR A 32 -5.96 8.00 -6.01
CA TYR A 32 -7.27 7.45 -6.40
C TYR A 32 -7.22 5.94 -6.54
N GLU A 33 -6.17 5.41 -7.18
CA GLU A 33 -5.99 3.97 -7.33
C GLU A 33 -5.80 3.27 -5.99
N PHE A 34 -5.03 3.87 -5.07
CA PHE A 34 -4.83 3.36 -3.71
C PHE A 34 -6.13 3.34 -2.91
N LEU A 35 -6.88 4.44 -2.94
CA LEU A 35 -8.17 4.52 -2.26
C LEU A 35 -9.13 3.44 -2.79
N HIS A 36 -9.24 3.32 -4.11
CA HIS A 36 -10.13 2.35 -4.74
C HIS A 36 -9.71 0.90 -4.46
N THR A 37 -8.42 0.57 -4.65
CA THR A 37 -7.90 -0.79 -4.41
C THR A 37 -7.89 -1.17 -2.94
N GLY A 38 -7.66 -0.20 -2.04
CA GLY A 38 -7.78 -0.38 -0.59
C GLY A 38 -9.18 -0.83 -0.18
N ILE A 39 -10.21 -0.15 -0.69
CA ILE A 39 -11.61 -0.51 -0.46
C ILE A 39 -11.92 -1.92 -0.99
N ILE A 40 -11.45 -2.26 -2.20
CA ILE A 40 -11.64 -3.60 -2.77
C ILE A 40 -10.97 -4.67 -1.91
N SER A 41 -9.74 -4.43 -1.46
CA SER A 41 -8.98 -5.38 -0.64
C SER A 41 -9.66 -5.65 0.70
N ILE A 42 -10.15 -4.60 1.38
CA ILE A 42 -10.94 -4.74 2.61
C ILE A 42 -12.19 -5.59 2.35
N ARG A 43 -12.94 -5.29 1.28
CA ARG A 43 -14.14 -6.06 0.92
C ARG A 43 -13.81 -7.54 0.67
N ALA A 44 -12.75 -7.82 -0.06
CA ALA A 44 -12.32 -9.18 -0.35
C ALA A 44 -11.93 -9.94 0.93
N LEU A 45 -11.13 -9.33 1.81
CA LEU A 45 -10.76 -9.91 3.10
C LEU A 45 -11.98 -10.20 3.99
N THR A 46 -12.94 -9.27 4.05
CA THR A 46 -14.15 -9.44 4.89
C THR A 46 -15.16 -10.44 4.33
N ALA A 47 -15.09 -10.78 3.03
CA ALA A 47 -15.96 -11.77 2.40
C ALA A 47 -15.51 -13.22 2.68
N GLU A 48 -14.25 -13.42 3.04
CA GLU A 48 -13.66 -14.73 3.29
C GLU A 48 -14.01 -15.29 4.67
N ARG A 49 -14.14 -16.62 4.76
CA ARG A 49 -14.31 -17.32 6.04
C ARG A 49 -12.98 -17.87 6.52
N PHE A 50 -12.32 -17.12 7.38
CA PHE A 50 -11.05 -17.54 7.98
C PHE A 50 -11.24 -18.35 9.26
N GLU A 51 -10.34 -19.32 9.48
CA GLU A 51 -10.16 -19.93 10.79
C GLU A 51 -9.71 -18.87 11.82
N LYS A 52 -10.06 -19.05 13.10
CA LYS A 52 -9.83 -18.04 14.16
C LYS A 52 -8.39 -17.50 14.20
N LYS A 53 -7.39 -18.36 13.99
CA LYS A 53 -5.96 -17.97 13.99
C LYS A 53 -5.61 -17.03 12.82
N VAL A 54 -6.22 -17.24 11.67
CA VAL A 54 -6.02 -16.47 10.44
C VAL A 54 -6.89 -15.20 10.45
N LEU A 55 -8.09 -15.28 11.02
CA LEU A 55 -9.04 -14.15 11.12
C LEU A 55 -8.42 -12.96 11.85
N ASN A 56 -7.68 -13.19 12.94
CA ASN A 56 -7.00 -12.11 13.66
C ASN A 56 -5.98 -11.38 12.76
N LYS A 57 -5.22 -12.13 11.95
CA LYS A 57 -4.26 -11.53 11.01
C LYS A 57 -4.97 -10.83 9.85
N ALA A 58 -6.07 -11.38 9.35
CA ALA A 58 -6.90 -10.74 8.32
C ALA A 58 -7.47 -9.40 8.83
N ASN A 59 -7.96 -9.35 10.08
CA ASN A 59 -8.44 -8.12 10.71
C ASN A 59 -7.31 -7.10 10.89
N GLU A 60 -6.11 -7.53 11.27
CA GLU A 60 -4.93 -6.66 11.35
C GLU A 60 -4.60 -6.04 9.99
N VAL A 61 -4.64 -6.84 8.92
CA VAL A 61 -4.46 -6.35 7.54
C VAL A 61 -5.54 -5.34 7.16
N CYS A 62 -6.81 -5.62 7.45
CA CYS A 62 -7.91 -4.69 7.20
C CYS A 62 -7.72 -3.36 7.94
N ASN A 63 -7.33 -3.41 9.22
CA ASN A 63 -7.12 -2.21 10.03
C ASN A 63 -5.99 -1.33 9.47
N VAL A 64 -4.89 -1.96 9.05
CA VAL A 64 -3.77 -1.24 8.44
C VAL A 64 -4.17 -0.60 7.12
N ILE A 65 -4.80 -1.35 6.21
CA ILE A 65 -5.28 -0.79 4.92
C ILE A 65 -6.25 0.35 5.19
N SER A 66 -7.21 0.17 6.09
CA SER A 66 -8.19 1.21 6.44
C SER A 66 -7.54 2.45 7.03
N SER A 67 -6.53 2.30 7.89
CA SER A 67 -5.83 3.43 8.50
C SER A 67 -5.05 4.20 7.43
N ALA A 68 -4.37 3.48 6.55
CA ALA A 68 -3.54 4.06 5.52
C ALA A 68 -4.33 4.78 4.41
N ILE A 69 -5.56 4.36 4.11
CA ILE A 69 -6.40 5.04 3.11
C ILE A 69 -7.33 6.11 3.72
N HIS A 70 -7.42 6.21 5.04
CA HIS A 70 -8.39 7.09 5.73
C HIS A 70 -8.22 8.57 5.37
N ASN A 71 -6.98 9.03 5.21
CA ASN A 71 -6.68 10.44 4.95
C ASN A 71 -6.71 10.80 3.45
N LEU A 72 -6.66 9.80 2.56
CA LEU A 72 -6.62 10.01 1.12
C LEU A 72 -7.84 10.80 0.58
N PRO A 73 -9.10 10.53 0.98
CA PRO A 73 -10.24 11.32 0.49
C PRO A 73 -10.10 12.81 0.75
N PHE A 74 -9.64 13.20 1.94
CA PHE A 74 -9.45 14.61 2.27
C PHE A 74 -8.38 15.25 1.37
N LEU A 75 -7.23 14.58 1.23
CA LEU A 75 -6.11 15.05 0.41
C LEU A 75 -6.43 15.06 -1.10
N LEU A 76 -7.31 14.18 -1.56
CA LEU A 76 -7.68 14.07 -2.97
C LEU A 76 -8.78 15.06 -3.40
N PHE A 77 -9.71 15.38 -2.49
CA PHE A 77 -10.94 16.09 -2.86
C PHE A 77 -11.12 17.45 -2.19
N ALA A 78 -10.57 17.66 -0.99
CA ALA A 78 -10.85 18.85 -0.18
C ALA A 78 -9.66 19.80 -0.11
N ASP A 79 -8.48 19.30 0.27
CA ASP A 79 -7.29 20.13 0.48
C ASP A 79 -6.03 19.35 0.08
N TYR A 80 -5.61 19.52 -1.18
CA TYR A 80 -4.46 18.80 -1.70
C TYR A 80 -3.16 19.36 -1.13
N ASN A 81 -2.47 18.53 -0.35
CA ASN A 81 -1.12 18.78 0.14
C ASN A 81 -0.19 17.67 -0.36
N ARG A 82 0.81 18.04 -1.16
CA ARG A 82 1.75 17.11 -1.80
C ARG A 82 2.58 16.32 -0.79
N ASP A 83 3.14 16.98 0.21
CA ASP A 83 4.02 16.35 1.20
C ASP A 83 3.24 15.35 2.05
N MET A 84 2.01 15.71 2.44
CA MET A 84 1.11 14.78 3.12
C MET A 84 0.71 13.61 2.21
N MET A 85 0.41 13.86 0.93
CA MET A 85 0.10 12.78 -0.03
C MET A 85 1.27 11.80 -0.17
N LEU A 86 2.50 12.31 -0.30
CA LEU A 86 3.70 11.49 -0.37
C LEU A 86 3.88 10.64 0.89
N TRP A 87 3.69 11.24 2.07
CA TRP A 87 3.81 10.54 3.33
C TRP A 87 2.75 9.44 3.48
N GLU A 88 1.48 9.74 3.24
CA GLU A 88 0.37 8.77 3.35
C GLU A 88 0.56 7.59 2.40
N LEU A 89 0.90 7.87 1.14
CA LEU A 89 1.14 6.81 0.15
C LEU A 89 2.38 5.97 0.50
N SER A 90 3.46 6.61 0.98
CA SER A 90 4.67 5.90 1.36
C SER A 90 4.46 5.00 2.56
N GLU A 91 3.78 5.50 3.59
CA GLU A 91 3.42 4.73 4.78
C GLU A 91 2.48 3.57 4.43
N CYS A 92 1.48 3.82 3.57
CA CYS A 92 0.58 2.78 3.08
C CYS A 92 1.35 1.64 2.40
N ILE A 93 2.20 1.97 1.42
CA ILE A 93 3.01 0.98 0.69
C ILE A 93 3.91 0.20 1.65
N ARG A 94 4.57 0.89 2.57
CA ARG A 94 5.48 0.28 3.56
C ARG A 94 4.73 -0.72 4.45
N GLN A 95 3.60 -0.32 5.01
CA GLN A 95 2.84 -1.16 5.93
C GLN A 95 2.22 -2.37 5.22
N ILE A 96 1.70 -2.21 3.99
CA ILE A 96 1.17 -3.32 3.20
C ILE A 96 2.25 -4.35 2.88
N LYS A 97 3.46 -3.90 2.48
CA LYS A 97 4.60 -4.80 2.24
C LYS A 97 5.05 -5.55 3.50
N TYR A 98 5.12 -4.85 4.62
CA TYR A 98 5.44 -5.47 5.91
C TYR A 98 4.44 -6.59 6.24
N LEU A 99 3.13 -6.31 6.08
CA LEU A 99 2.08 -7.29 6.32
C LEU A 99 2.11 -8.48 5.34
N GLU A 100 2.44 -8.25 4.07
CA GLU A 100 2.64 -9.33 3.10
C GLU A 100 3.75 -10.28 3.58
N LYS A 101 4.89 -9.72 4.03
CA LYS A 101 6.04 -10.46 4.55
C LYS A 101 5.68 -11.24 5.81
N GLU A 102 5.04 -10.60 6.79
CA GLU A 102 4.61 -11.24 8.03
C GLU A 102 3.60 -12.36 7.80
N SER A 103 2.68 -12.14 6.87
CA SER A 103 1.65 -13.13 6.52
C SER A 103 2.19 -14.22 5.59
N LYS A 104 3.50 -14.23 5.29
CA LYS A 104 4.16 -15.17 4.37
C LYS A 104 3.43 -15.27 3.01
N GLY A 105 2.93 -14.13 2.53
CA GLY A 105 2.17 -14.03 1.28
C GLY A 105 0.75 -14.60 1.33
N PHE A 106 0.23 -15.00 2.49
CA PHE A 106 -1.10 -15.62 2.62
C PHE A 106 -2.23 -14.73 2.06
N PHE A 107 -2.17 -13.43 2.30
CA PHE A 107 -3.16 -12.48 1.78
C PHE A 107 -2.76 -11.87 0.44
N ARG A 108 -1.63 -12.29 -0.17
CA ARG A 108 -1.05 -11.62 -1.33
C ARG A 108 -2.07 -11.39 -2.42
N THR A 109 -2.84 -12.40 -2.84
CA THR A 109 -3.87 -12.26 -3.89
C THR A 109 -4.94 -11.22 -3.54
N LEU A 110 -5.27 -11.08 -2.25
CA LEU A 110 -6.30 -10.17 -1.76
C LEU A 110 -5.82 -8.72 -1.65
N ILE A 111 -4.50 -8.51 -1.52
CA ILE A 111 -3.86 -7.17 -1.44
C ILE A 111 -3.00 -6.84 -2.66
N TYR A 112 -2.89 -7.77 -3.62
CA TYR A 112 -2.08 -7.66 -4.82
C TYR A 112 -2.36 -6.37 -5.63
N PRO A 113 -3.62 -5.93 -5.78
CA PRO A 113 -3.91 -4.68 -6.48
C PRO A 113 -3.25 -3.44 -5.85
N LEU A 114 -3.02 -3.43 -4.53
CA LEU A 114 -2.31 -2.36 -3.84
C LEU A 114 -0.79 -2.43 -4.10
N LEU A 115 -0.23 -3.65 -4.06
CA LEU A 115 1.20 -3.89 -4.24
C LEU A 115 1.68 -3.59 -5.66
N GLU A 116 0.91 -3.96 -6.68
CA GLU A 116 1.30 -3.67 -8.06
C GLU A 116 1.22 -2.18 -8.39
N ARG A 117 0.13 -1.51 -8.00
CA ARG A 117 -0.09 -0.12 -8.42
C ARG A 117 0.81 0.88 -7.69
N GLY A 118 1.18 0.60 -6.45
CA GLY A 118 2.18 1.38 -5.71
C GLY A 118 3.61 1.27 -6.22
N MET A 119 3.93 0.20 -6.95
CA MET A 119 5.29 -0.15 -7.35
C MET A 119 5.54 -0.02 -8.85
N TYR A 120 4.53 -0.28 -9.69
CA TYR A 120 4.69 -0.38 -11.15
C TYR A 120 4.18 0.83 -11.93
N TYR A 121 3.80 1.93 -11.26
CA TYR A 121 3.52 3.19 -11.97
C TYR A 121 4.75 3.73 -12.75
N ASP A 122 5.94 3.18 -12.48
CA ASP A 122 7.21 3.55 -13.14
C ASP A 122 7.54 2.73 -14.42
N GLN A 123 6.75 1.73 -14.81
CA GLN A 123 7.17 0.83 -15.91
C GLN A 123 6.38 0.91 -17.22
N ASN A 124 5.20 1.55 -17.25
CA ASN A 124 4.31 1.47 -18.42
C ASN A 124 3.77 2.80 -18.98
N GLN A 125 4.37 3.94 -18.64
CA GLN A 125 4.07 5.20 -19.35
C GLN A 125 5.28 5.63 -20.18
N LYS A 126 5.40 5.04 -21.37
CA LYS A 126 6.15 5.62 -22.50
C LYS A 126 5.20 6.48 -23.33
#